data_AF-A0AAF0XL31-F1
#
_entry.id   AF-A0AAF0XL31-F1
#
_cell.length_a   1.000
_cell.length_b   1.000
_cell.length_c   1.000
_cell.angle_alpha   90.00
_cell.angle_beta   90.00
_cell.angle_gamma   90.00
#
_symmetry.space_group_name_H-M   'P 1'
#
loop_
_entity.id
_entity.type
_entity.pdbx_description
1 polymer ?
#
loop_
_entity_poly.entity_id
_entity_poly.type
_entity_poly.pdbx_seq_one_letter_code
_entity_poly.pdbx_strand_id
1 'polypeptide(L)'
;MEGEIRNLILVWTSVLLSLYYCRSISKIVPEGFLRLVSIVPVMCLFVILPFQFLTSFHLGYSTVFCLSWVANFKLLLLSFGTGPLSDPSLPLSHFLTVASLPIIISQKNPTKEAPKRNSDAQYGEVAESPNSVVITKSNALKPRSYYFMKAMYLPSILFFYAYRESINPNILIYIYMIYVYTGLEFVLAMCAIFAQSLLGVELKQPFDQPLLSTSLADYWGKRWNLISTDILRLTIFRPIYRYISRKFNSKLAYSVAIMATFFVSGLMHELLDYHIFRTVSNWGYTYFFLMHGLCVVIEGDLINKFGSRWHLPQVIAGPILILFVSSTFIWLVNGELMQKNMDAIVVKEYMAAIEFLMSFVGLEGNVKPMFNRVFGNSW
;
A
#
# COMPACT_ATOMS: atom_id res chain seq x y z
N MET A 1 -10.28 -1.74 -23.64
CA MET A 1 -11.03 -1.57 -22.37
C MET A 1 -12.01 -2.70 -22.10
N GLU A 2 -12.94 -3.01 -23.00
CA GLU A 2 -13.98 -4.03 -22.74
C GLU A 2 -13.43 -5.41 -22.35
N GLY A 3 -12.42 -5.92 -23.08
CA GLY A 3 -11.77 -7.19 -22.75
C GLY A 3 -11.10 -7.19 -21.36
N GLU A 4 -10.49 -6.08 -20.96
CA GLU A 4 -9.85 -5.92 -19.66
C GLU A 4 -10.90 -5.93 -18.53
N ILE A 5 -12.05 -5.27 -18.73
CA ILE A 5 -13.17 -5.26 -17.77
C ILE A 5 -13.73 -6.68 -17.60
N ARG A 6 -13.91 -7.42 -18.69
CA ARG A 6 -14.33 -8.83 -18.64
C ARG A 6 -13.34 -9.69 -17.85
N ASN A 7 -12.05 -9.50 -18.09
CA ASN A 7 -11.00 -10.21 -17.36
C ASN A 7 -10.99 -9.84 -15.88
N LEU A 8 -11.20 -8.55 -15.54
CA LEU A 8 -11.32 -8.08 -14.16
C LEU A 8 -12.48 -8.77 -13.44
N ILE A 9 -13.65 -8.84 -14.07
CA ILE A 9 -14.83 -9.54 -13.51
C ILE A 9 -14.51 -11.02 -13.25
N LEU A 10 -13.86 -11.70 -14.20
CA LEU A 10 -13.47 -13.09 -14.05
C LEU A 10 -12.49 -13.29 -12.88
N VAL A 11 -11.47 -12.45 -12.77
CA VAL A 11 -10.48 -12.48 -11.68
C VAL A 11 -11.17 -12.28 -10.33
N TRP A 12 -11.99 -11.23 -10.18
CA TRP A 12 -12.62 -10.92 -8.89
C TRP A 12 -13.71 -11.93 -8.51
N THR A 13 -14.43 -12.51 -9.47
CA THR A 13 -15.36 -13.62 -9.21
C THR A 13 -14.59 -14.84 -8.68
N SER A 14 -13.46 -15.18 -9.30
CA SER A 14 -12.59 -16.28 -8.86
C SER A 14 -12.05 -16.03 -7.45
N VAL A 15 -11.65 -14.80 -7.14
CA VAL A 15 -11.20 -14.39 -5.80
C VAL A 15 -12.27 -14.62 -4.75
N LEU A 16 -13.52 -14.20 -5.00
CA LEU A 16 -14.61 -14.38 -4.03
C LEU A 16 -14.89 -15.86 -3.75
N LEU A 17 -14.87 -16.70 -4.77
CA LEU A 17 -15.02 -18.16 -4.62
C LEU A 17 -13.85 -18.77 -3.83
N SER A 18 -12.61 -18.37 -4.13
CA SER A 18 -11.43 -18.83 -3.40
C SER A 18 -11.43 -18.38 -1.93
N LEU A 19 -11.87 -17.16 -1.64
CA LEU A 19 -11.98 -16.67 -0.26
C LEU A 19 -13.09 -17.39 0.52
N TYR A 20 -14.21 -17.71 -0.14
CA TYR A 20 -15.24 -18.55 0.45
C TYR A 20 -14.70 -19.94 0.82
N TYR A 21 -13.88 -20.53 -0.07
CA TYR A 21 -13.15 -21.76 0.24
C TYR A 21 -12.20 -21.58 1.45
N CYS A 22 -11.37 -20.53 1.47
CA CYS A 22 -10.45 -20.25 2.59
C CYS A 22 -11.16 -20.11 3.95
N ARG A 23 -12.33 -19.46 3.96
CA ARG A 23 -13.17 -19.37 5.16
C ARG A 23 -13.67 -20.74 5.61
N SER A 24 -14.16 -21.54 4.66
CA SER A 24 -14.73 -22.86 4.94
C SER A 24 -13.66 -23.82 5.47
N ILE A 25 -12.50 -23.88 4.82
CA ILE A 25 -11.40 -24.74 5.25
C ILE A 25 -10.83 -24.32 6.62
N SER A 26 -10.83 -23.02 6.94
CA SER A 26 -10.36 -22.53 8.24
C SER A 26 -11.26 -22.96 9.41
N LYS A 27 -12.53 -23.32 9.14
CA LYS A 27 -13.43 -23.91 10.15
C LYS A 27 -13.21 -25.40 10.36
N ILE A 28 -12.67 -26.09 9.35
CA ILE A 28 -12.49 -27.54 9.34
C ILE A 28 -11.08 -27.89 9.86
N VAL A 29 -10.06 -27.15 9.38
CA VAL A 29 -8.65 -27.40 9.68
C VAL A 29 -8.19 -26.47 10.80
N PRO A 30 -7.58 -26.99 11.88
CA PRO A 30 -7.09 -26.18 12.99
C PRO A 30 -5.97 -25.23 12.53
N GLU A 31 -5.72 -24.18 13.31
CA GLU A 31 -4.67 -23.22 13.03
C GLU A 31 -3.28 -23.85 13.06
N GLY A 32 -2.40 -23.37 12.19
CA GLY A 32 -1.03 -23.85 12.05
C GLY A 32 -0.70 -24.32 10.64
N PHE A 33 0.28 -25.22 10.56
CA PHE A 33 0.91 -25.61 9.31
C PHE A 33 -0.05 -26.30 8.32
N LEU A 34 -0.94 -27.17 8.81
CA LEU A 34 -1.90 -27.87 7.94
C LEU A 34 -2.87 -26.90 7.26
N ARG A 35 -3.37 -25.89 7.99
CA ARG A 35 -4.23 -24.85 7.41
C ARG A 35 -3.46 -24.01 6.39
N LEU A 36 -2.18 -23.73 6.63
CA LEU A 36 -1.32 -23.07 5.64
C LEU A 36 -1.25 -23.88 4.35
N VAL A 37 -0.92 -25.17 4.43
CA VAL A 37 -0.83 -26.06 3.25
C VAL A 37 -2.14 -26.08 2.46
N SER A 38 -3.29 -26.09 3.13
CA SER A 38 -4.60 -26.02 2.43
C SER A 38 -4.90 -24.66 1.78
N ILE A 39 -4.31 -23.56 2.27
CA ILE A 39 -4.55 -22.20 1.76
C ILE A 39 -3.52 -21.79 0.70
N VAL A 40 -2.31 -22.34 0.72
CA VAL A 40 -1.23 -22.03 -0.25
C VAL A 40 -1.68 -22.10 -1.72
N PRO A 41 -2.48 -23.09 -2.17
CA PRO A 41 -2.97 -23.10 -3.55
C PRO A 41 -3.74 -21.81 -3.91
N VAL A 42 -4.55 -21.28 -2.99
CA VAL A 42 -5.25 -20.01 -3.19
C VAL A 42 -4.28 -18.84 -3.21
N MET A 43 -3.26 -18.85 -2.36
CA MET A 43 -2.24 -17.79 -2.37
C MET A 43 -1.48 -17.74 -3.70
N CYS A 44 -1.17 -18.90 -4.29
CA CYS A 44 -0.58 -19.00 -5.62
C CYS A 44 -1.54 -18.47 -6.70
N LEU A 45 -2.83 -18.83 -6.62
CA LEU A 45 -3.85 -18.30 -7.55
C LEU A 45 -3.93 -16.77 -7.49
N PHE A 46 -3.80 -16.16 -6.30
CA PHE A 46 -3.85 -14.71 -6.14
C PHE A 46 -2.67 -13.99 -6.78
N VAL A 47 -1.54 -14.66 -6.99
CA VAL A 47 -0.41 -14.14 -7.77
C VAL A 47 -0.63 -14.37 -9.27
N ILE A 48 -1.04 -15.57 -9.65
CA ILE A 48 -1.14 -15.98 -11.06
C ILE A 48 -2.30 -15.30 -11.79
N LEU A 49 -3.48 -15.18 -11.17
CA LEU A 49 -4.67 -14.64 -11.82
C LEU A 49 -4.49 -13.20 -12.31
N PRO A 50 -4.11 -12.22 -11.48
CA PRO A 50 -3.92 -10.86 -11.98
C PRO A 50 -2.75 -10.78 -12.97
N PHE A 51 -1.70 -11.59 -12.79
CA PHE A 51 -0.62 -11.67 -13.77
C PHE A 51 -1.10 -12.20 -15.12
N GLN A 52 -1.93 -13.24 -15.18
CA GLN A 52 -2.30 -13.81 -16.47
C GLN A 52 -3.35 -12.98 -17.22
N PHE A 53 -4.28 -12.37 -16.48
CA PHE A 53 -5.51 -11.81 -17.06
C PHE A 53 -5.54 -10.29 -17.13
N LEU A 54 -4.72 -9.57 -16.35
CA LEU A 54 -4.71 -8.12 -16.32
C LEU A 54 -3.41 -7.54 -16.88
N THR A 55 -3.57 -6.52 -17.71
CA THR A 55 -2.47 -5.84 -18.41
C THR A 55 -2.48 -4.32 -18.21
N SER A 56 -3.61 -3.78 -17.76
CA SER A 56 -3.78 -2.37 -17.45
C SER A 56 -2.92 -1.91 -16.28
N PHE A 57 -2.45 -0.67 -16.33
CA PHE A 57 -1.67 -0.10 -15.25
C PHE A 57 -2.56 0.12 -14.01
N HIS A 58 -3.70 0.80 -14.15
CA HIS A 58 -4.51 1.17 -12.98
C HIS A 58 -5.26 -0.02 -12.38
N LEU A 59 -6.02 -0.78 -13.18
CA LEU A 59 -6.81 -1.91 -12.67
C LEU A 59 -5.90 -3.10 -12.32
N GLY A 60 -4.90 -3.38 -13.15
CA GLY A 60 -3.90 -4.42 -12.91
C GLY A 60 -3.11 -4.15 -11.62
N TYR A 61 -2.49 -2.97 -11.49
CA TYR A 61 -1.62 -2.68 -10.33
C TYR A 61 -2.41 -2.71 -9.03
N SER A 62 -3.61 -2.12 -9.03
CA SER A 62 -4.52 -2.13 -7.89
C SER A 62 -4.92 -3.55 -7.51
N THR A 63 -5.23 -4.40 -8.49
CA THR A 63 -5.63 -5.79 -8.23
C THR A 63 -4.46 -6.63 -7.71
N VAL A 64 -3.25 -6.47 -8.27
CA VAL A 64 -2.04 -7.16 -7.76
C VAL A 64 -1.74 -6.73 -6.32
N PHE A 65 -1.85 -5.43 -6.02
CA PHE A 65 -1.69 -4.93 -4.66
C PHE A 65 -2.71 -5.55 -3.69
N CYS A 66 -3.98 -5.60 -4.08
CA CYS A 66 -5.04 -6.19 -3.27
C CYS A 66 -4.81 -7.70 -3.03
N LEU A 67 -4.45 -8.45 -4.08
CA LEU A 67 -4.42 -9.91 -4.04
C LEU A 67 -3.05 -10.46 -3.66
N SER A 68 -2.05 -10.23 -4.51
CA SER A 68 -0.70 -10.79 -4.38
C SER A 68 -0.01 -10.33 -3.09
N TRP A 69 -0.33 -9.12 -2.63
CA TRP A 69 0.18 -8.58 -1.36
C TRP A 69 -0.82 -8.70 -0.21
N VAL A 70 -1.85 -7.86 -0.19
CA VAL A 70 -2.65 -7.67 1.01
C VAL A 70 -3.45 -8.94 1.37
N ALA A 71 -4.16 -9.53 0.42
CA ALA A 71 -4.98 -10.71 0.66
C ALA A 71 -4.11 -11.92 1.04
N ASN A 72 -3.02 -12.17 0.32
CA ASN A 72 -2.07 -13.23 0.64
C ASN A 72 -1.50 -13.11 2.05
N PHE A 73 -1.14 -11.91 2.47
CA PHE A 73 -0.62 -11.69 3.83
C PHE A 73 -1.71 -11.88 4.90
N LYS A 74 -2.95 -11.48 4.62
CA LYS A 74 -4.09 -11.74 5.51
C LYS A 74 -4.43 -13.23 5.59
N LEU A 75 -4.33 -13.96 4.48
CA LEU A 75 -4.51 -15.41 4.42
C LEU A 75 -3.40 -16.14 5.18
N LEU A 76 -2.16 -15.68 5.09
CA LEU A 76 -1.05 -16.20 5.89
C LEU A 76 -1.33 -16.04 7.39
N LEU A 77 -1.81 -14.87 7.82
CA LEU A 77 -2.18 -14.64 9.22
C LEU A 77 -3.34 -15.56 9.65
N LEU A 78 -4.35 -15.73 8.81
CA LEU A 78 -5.49 -16.63 9.03
C LEU A 78 -5.04 -18.09 9.20
N SER A 79 -4.03 -18.54 8.44
CA SER A 79 -3.45 -19.87 8.58
C SER A 79 -2.97 -20.15 10.00
N PHE A 80 -2.45 -19.14 10.69
CA PHE A 80 -1.94 -19.24 12.07
C PHE A 80 -2.89 -18.68 13.14
N GLY A 81 -4.16 -18.44 12.80
CA GLY A 81 -5.14 -17.96 13.78
C GLY A 81 -4.91 -16.53 14.28
N THR A 82 -4.18 -15.73 13.50
CA THR A 82 -3.88 -14.34 13.84
C THR A 82 -4.44 -13.34 12.84
N GLY A 83 -4.51 -12.07 13.23
CA GLY A 83 -4.91 -10.99 12.33
C GLY A 83 -6.42 -10.83 12.18
N PRO A 84 -6.86 -9.98 11.24
CA PRO A 84 -8.24 -9.48 11.20
C PRO A 84 -9.27 -10.50 10.70
N LEU A 85 -8.83 -11.62 10.14
CA LEU A 85 -9.71 -12.66 9.58
C LEU A 85 -9.99 -13.82 10.55
N SER A 86 -9.28 -13.88 11.69
CA SER A 86 -9.33 -15.03 12.59
C SER A 86 -10.48 -15.01 13.58
N ASP A 87 -11.29 -13.95 13.62
CA ASP A 87 -12.50 -13.88 14.43
C ASP A 87 -13.57 -14.87 13.91
N PRO A 88 -13.93 -15.92 14.67
CA PRO A 88 -14.92 -16.91 14.24
C PRO A 88 -16.33 -16.32 14.05
N SER A 89 -16.63 -15.20 14.71
CA SER A 89 -17.93 -14.52 14.66
C SER A 89 -18.11 -13.62 13.43
N LEU A 90 -17.04 -13.42 12.66
CA LEU A 90 -17.03 -12.47 11.53
C LEU A 90 -18.06 -12.89 10.47
N PRO A 91 -19.03 -12.04 10.07
CA PRO A 91 -19.96 -12.34 9.00
C PRO A 91 -19.25 -12.64 7.67
N LEU A 92 -19.92 -13.35 6.75
CA LEU A 92 -19.31 -13.70 5.45
C LEU A 92 -18.94 -12.44 4.66
N SER A 93 -19.82 -11.44 4.59
CA SER A 93 -19.54 -10.16 3.92
C SER A 93 -18.28 -9.49 4.47
N HIS A 94 -18.17 -9.41 5.80
CA HIS A 94 -17.00 -8.83 6.47
C HIS A 94 -15.72 -9.61 6.14
N PHE A 95 -15.78 -10.94 6.17
CA PHE A 95 -14.62 -11.77 5.83
C PHE A 95 -14.17 -11.55 4.39
N LEU A 96 -15.09 -11.61 3.42
CA LEU A 96 -14.76 -11.45 2.00
C LEU A 96 -14.19 -10.06 1.71
N THR A 97 -14.82 -9.01 2.25
CA THR A 97 -14.39 -7.62 2.03
C THR A 97 -13.06 -7.32 2.73
N VAL A 98 -12.88 -7.76 3.98
CA VAL A 98 -11.62 -7.56 4.71
C VAL A 98 -10.49 -8.39 4.11
N ALA A 99 -10.76 -9.60 3.62
CA ALA A 99 -9.73 -10.44 3.03
C ALA A 99 -9.25 -9.90 1.69
N SER A 100 -10.16 -9.41 0.84
CA SER A 100 -9.83 -9.00 -0.53
C SER A 100 -9.38 -7.54 -0.67
N LEU A 101 -9.85 -6.63 0.20
CA LEU A 101 -9.59 -5.20 0.07
C LEU A 101 -8.52 -4.69 1.04
N PRO A 102 -7.79 -3.63 0.66
CA PRO A 102 -6.78 -2.99 1.49
C PRO A 102 -7.44 -2.05 2.50
N ILE A 103 -8.15 -2.60 3.47
CA ILE A 103 -8.86 -1.86 4.51
C ILE A 103 -8.41 -2.25 5.92
N ILE A 104 -8.52 -1.29 6.83
CA ILE A 104 -8.32 -1.48 8.27
C ILE A 104 -9.58 -1.02 8.99
N ILE A 105 -10.27 -1.96 9.65
CA ILE A 105 -11.45 -1.65 10.47
C ILE A 105 -10.99 -0.94 11.75
N SER A 106 -11.67 0.15 12.08
CA SER A 106 -11.48 0.85 13.35
C SER A 106 -12.23 0.09 14.45
N GLN A 107 -11.51 -0.57 15.36
CA GLN A 107 -12.12 -1.16 16.55
C GLN A 107 -12.35 -0.05 17.58
N LYS A 108 -13.62 0.20 17.93
CA LYS A 108 -13.97 0.98 19.13
C LYS A 108 -13.74 0.11 20.36
N ASN A 109 -12.52 0.10 20.89
CA ASN A 109 -12.32 -0.45 22.24
C ASN A 109 -12.90 0.53 23.27
N PRO A 110 -13.73 0.08 24.23
CA PRO A 110 -14.19 0.93 25.31
C PRO A 110 -12.98 1.43 26.10
N THR A 111 -12.96 2.74 26.33
CA THR A 111 -11.96 3.48 27.11
C THR A 111 -11.70 2.77 28.45
N LYS A 112 -10.56 2.09 28.56
CA LYS A 112 -9.91 1.85 29.84
C LYS A 112 -8.81 2.89 29.99
N GLU A 113 -8.86 3.61 31.11
CA GLU A 113 -7.95 4.69 31.47
C GLU A 113 -6.49 4.30 31.27
N ALA A 114 -5.72 5.21 30.67
CA ALA A 114 -4.31 5.01 30.37
C ALA A 114 -3.49 4.95 31.67
N PRO A 115 -2.58 3.97 31.85
CA PRO A 115 -1.55 4.08 32.88
C PRO A 115 -0.57 5.19 32.49
N LYS A 116 -0.15 6.00 33.48
CA LYS A 116 0.79 7.12 33.29
C LYS A 116 2.09 6.61 32.63
N ARG A 117 2.44 7.20 31.48
CA ARG A 117 3.59 6.83 30.64
C ARG A 117 4.77 7.76 30.96
N ASN A 118 5.91 7.19 31.39
CA ASN A 118 7.19 7.92 31.39
C ASN A 118 7.74 8.00 29.96
N SER A 119 8.26 9.16 29.58
CA SER A 119 8.39 9.64 28.21
C SER A 119 9.76 9.47 27.54
N ASP A 120 10.66 8.57 27.98
CA ASP A 120 12.07 8.64 27.54
C ASP A 120 12.76 7.30 27.18
N ALA A 121 12.03 6.28 26.71
CA ALA A 121 12.67 5.09 26.14
C ALA A 121 11.90 4.51 24.94
N GLN A 122 12.52 4.52 23.77
CA GLN A 122 12.02 3.79 22.58
C GLN A 122 12.18 2.26 22.74
N TYR A 123 12.93 1.81 23.76
CA TYR A 123 13.10 0.42 24.20
C TYR A 123 12.35 0.10 25.50
N GLY A 124 11.15 0.64 25.69
CA GLY A 124 10.25 0.16 26.75
C GLY A 124 9.65 -1.19 26.38
N GLU A 125 9.70 -2.15 27.31
CA GLU A 125 9.06 -3.47 27.22
C GLU A 125 7.71 -3.39 26.49
N VAL A 126 7.57 -4.20 25.44
CA VAL A 126 6.24 -4.50 24.89
C VAL A 126 5.55 -5.40 25.91
N ALA A 127 5.06 -4.80 27.00
CA ALA A 127 4.15 -5.44 27.91
C ALA A 127 2.92 -5.87 27.10
N GLU A 128 2.66 -7.17 27.10
CA GLU A 128 1.55 -7.80 26.40
C GLU A 128 0.22 -7.22 26.90
N SER A 129 -0.45 -6.49 26.02
CA SER A 129 -1.88 -6.26 26.07
C SER A 129 -2.42 -6.57 24.68
N PRO A 130 -3.35 -7.53 24.53
CA PRO A 130 -3.89 -7.88 23.21
C PRO A 130 -4.64 -6.73 22.53
N ASN A 131 -4.97 -5.65 23.25
CA ASN A 131 -5.99 -4.68 22.84
C ASN A 131 -5.70 -3.21 23.19
N SER A 132 -4.45 -2.73 23.14
CA SER A 132 -4.18 -1.30 23.36
C SER A 132 -3.29 -0.67 22.28
N VAL A 133 -3.90 -0.41 21.12
CA VAL A 133 -3.41 0.68 20.26
C VAL A 133 -4.06 1.97 20.75
N VAL A 134 -3.36 2.70 21.63
CA VAL A 134 -3.77 4.07 21.99
C VAL A 134 -3.49 4.97 20.78
N ILE A 135 -4.54 5.34 20.04
CA ILE A 135 -4.50 6.45 19.06
C ILE A 135 -5.46 7.54 19.56
N THR A 136 -4.90 8.66 20.00
CA THR A 136 -5.62 9.81 20.60
C THR A 136 -6.14 10.84 19.58
N LYS A 137 -6.32 10.46 18.32
CA LYS A 137 -7.15 11.19 17.32
C LYS A 137 -7.87 10.14 16.49
N SER A 138 -9.14 10.36 16.12
CA SER A 138 -9.82 9.43 15.23
C SER A 138 -9.14 9.47 13.86
N ASN A 139 -8.30 8.47 13.57
CA ASN A 139 -7.69 8.26 12.24
C ASN A 139 -8.72 7.69 11.25
N ALA A 140 -9.94 8.22 11.28
CA ALA A 140 -11.04 7.82 10.42
C ALA A 140 -10.81 8.33 8.98
N LEU A 141 -11.54 7.74 8.03
CA LEU A 141 -11.59 8.24 6.65
C LEU A 141 -11.96 9.73 6.61
N LYS A 142 -11.31 10.46 5.71
CA LYS A 142 -11.64 11.87 5.44
C LYS A 142 -12.99 11.99 4.72
N PRO A 143 -13.61 13.18 4.69
CA PRO A 143 -14.84 13.41 3.94
C PRO A 143 -14.69 13.05 2.46
N ARG A 144 -15.75 12.54 1.83
CA ARG A 144 -15.74 12.14 0.40
C ARG A 144 -15.31 13.28 -0.53
N SER A 145 -15.62 14.53 -0.19
CA SER A 145 -15.19 15.73 -0.93
C SER A 145 -13.66 15.87 -1.00
N TYR A 146 -12.93 15.48 0.05
CA TYR A 146 -11.47 15.49 0.04
C TYR A 146 -10.91 14.57 -1.05
N TYR A 147 -11.41 13.33 -1.12
CA TYR A 147 -10.97 12.37 -2.12
C TYR A 147 -11.42 12.74 -3.53
N PHE A 148 -12.61 13.34 -3.66
CA PHE A 148 -13.07 13.88 -4.93
C PHE A 148 -12.14 14.98 -5.48
N MET A 149 -11.73 15.95 -4.64
CA MET A 149 -10.77 16.97 -5.04
C MET A 149 -9.43 16.38 -5.49
N LYS A 150 -8.95 15.33 -4.80
CA LYS A 150 -7.74 14.59 -5.20
C LYS A 150 -7.91 13.89 -6.55
N ALA A 151 -9.08 13.29 -6.80
CA ALA A 151 -9.38 12.62 -8.07
C ALA A 151 -9.33 13.59 -9.25
N MET A 152 -9.77 14.84 -9.06
CA MET A 152 -9.73 15.88 -10.11
C MET A 152 -8.31 16.26 -10.54
N TYR A 153 -7.29 15.98 -9.73
CA TYR A 153 -5.88 16.19 -10.12
C TYR A 153 -5.40 15.11 -11.09
N LEU A 154 -5.93 13.88 -11.04
CA LEU A 154 -5.39 12.75 -11.81
C LEU A 154 -5.37 12.98 -13.34
N PRO A 155 -6.41 13.57 -13.97
CA PRO A 155 -6.37 13.87 -15.40
C PRO A 155 -5.29 14.88 -15.83
N SER A 156 -4.73 15.67 -14.90
CA SER A 156 -3.66 16.63 -15.22
C SER A 156 -2.40 15.96 -15.80
N ILE A 157 -2.22 14.65 -15.59
CA ILE A 157 -1.13 13.88 -16.19
C ILE A 157 -1.14 13.94 -17.72
N LEU A 158 -2.33 14.05 -18.34
CA LEU A 158 -2.48 14.21 -19.78
C LEU A 158 -1.80 15.49 -20.28
N PHE A 159 -1.98 16.59 -19.54
CA PHE A 159 -1.35 17.87 -19.86
C PHE A 159 0.17 17.78 -19.68
N PHE A 160 0.64 17.26 -18.54
CA PHE A 160 2.07 17.17 -18.26
C PHE A 160 2.80 16.25 -19.25
N TYR A 161 2.15 15.19 -19.72
CA TYR A 161 2.68 14.33 -20.75
C TYR A 161 2.75 15.04 -22.11
N ALA A 162 1.69 15.76 -22.52
CA ALA A 162 1.66 16.50 -23.79
C ALA A 162 2.79 17.52 -23.90
N TYR A 163 3.15 18.16 -22.79
CA TYR A 163 4.21 19.19 -22.74
C TYR A 163 5.52 18.69 -22.12
N ARG A 164 5.71 17.37 -21.99
CA ARG A 164 6.86 16.81 -21.25
C ARG A 164 8.22 17.22 -21.81
N GLU A 165 8.32 17.44 -23.12
CA GLU A 165 9.55 17.91 -23.78
C GLU A 165 9.86 19.38 -23.48
N SER A 166 8.85 20.17 -23.15
CA SER A 166 8.97 21.60 -22.80
C SER A 166 9.18 21.82 -21.29
N ILE A 167 8.89 20.82 -20.46
CA ILE A 167 9.00 20.90 -19.00
C ILE A 167 10.41 20.48 -18.58
N ASN A 168 10.99 21.16 -17.60
CA ASN A 168 12.28 20.75 -17.03
C ASN A 168 12.19 19.30 -16.50
N PRO A 169 13.09 18.39 -16.90
CA PRO A 169 13.04 16.98 -16.49
C PRO A 169 12.98 16.76 -14.98
N ASN A 170 13.69 17.58 -14.19
CA ASN A 170 13.68 17.46 -12.73
C ASN A 170 12.29 17.81 -12.17
N ILE A 171 11.64 18.83 -12.70
CA ILE A 171 10.29 19.24 -12.28
C ILE A 171 9.27 18.15 -12.65
N LEU A 172 9.39 17.59 -13.87
CA LEU A 172 8.51 16.53 -14.35
C LEU A 172 8.52 15.29 -13.44
N ILE A 173 9.70 14.92 -12.94
CA ILE A 173 9.84 13.79 -12.00
C ILE A 173 9.04 14.04 -10.71
N TYR A 174 9.14 15.23 -10.11
CA TYR A 174 8.34 15.55 -8.91
C TYR A 174 6.83 15.53 -9.20
N ILE A 175 6.40 16.00 -10.37
CA ILE A 175 4.99 15.92 -10.80
C ILE A 175 4.52 14.47 -10.87
N TYR A 176 5.32 13.58 -11.48
CA TYR A 176 5.02 12.15 -11.54
C TYR A 176 4.99 11.49 -10.16
N MET A 177 5.86 11.87 -9.24
CA MET A 177 5.80 11.39 -7.85
C MET A 177 4.49 11.81 -7.16
N ILE A 178 4.07 13.06 -7.33
CA ILE A 178 2.79 13.56 -6.79
C ILE A 178 1.61 12.82 -7.43
N TYR A 179 1.68 12.55 -8.73
CA TYR A 179 0.69 11.76 -9.45
C TYR A 179 0.57 10.36 -8.86
N VAL A 180 1.67 9.62 -8.72
CA VAL A 180 1.67 8.25 -8.16
C VAL A 180 1.14 8.24 -6.73
N TYR A 181 1.59 9.17 -5.88
CA TYR A 181 1.08 9.31 -4.52
C TYR A 181 -0.44 9.56 -4.50
N THR A 182 -0.92 10.49 -5.33
CA THR A 182 -2.35 10.85 -5.39
C THR A 182 -3.19 9.70 -5.94
N GLY A 183 -2.67 8.99 -6.95
CA GLY A 183 -3.32 7.80 -7.52
C GLY A 183 -3.44 6.67 -6.49
N LEU A 184 -2.37 6.40 -5.74
CA LEU A 184 -2.39 5.41 -4.66
C LEU A 184 -3.36 5.81 -3.54
N GLU A 185 -3.33 7.05 -3.07
CA GLU A 185 -4.27 7.57 -2.07
C GLU A 185 -5.73 7.42 -2.55
N PHE A 186 -5.98 7.76 -3.81
CA PHE A 186 -7.31 7.65 -4.43
C PHE A 186 -7.81 6.21 -4.50
N VAL A 187 -7.01 5.27 -5.02
CA VAL A 187 -7.39 3.85 -5.12
C VAL A 187 -7.70 3.25 -3.76
N LEU A 188 -6.83 3.47 -2.77
CA LEU A 188 -7.04 2.93 -1.42
C LEU A 188 -8.26 3.56 -0.75
N ALA A 189 -8.51 4.85 -0.97
CA ALA A 189 -9.71 5.52 -0.50
C ALA A 189 -10.99 4.96 -1.15
N MET A 190 -10.96 4.65 -2.46
CA MET A 190 -12.09 4.04 -3.16
C MET A 190 -12.41 2.65 -2.60
N CYS A 191 -11.39 1.81 -2.35
CA CYS A 191 -11.59 0.52 -1.68
C CYS A 191 -12.21 0.68 -0.29
N ALA A 192 -11.74 1.67 0.48
CA ALA A 192 -12.26 1.93 1.82
C ALA A 192 -13.70 2.48 1.79
N ILE A 193 -14.02 3.44 0.91
CA ILE A 193 -15.38 3.96 0.76
C ILE A 193 -16.34 2.86 0.34
N PHE A 194 -15.94 2.02 -0.62
CA PHE A 194 -16.72 0.86 -1.05
C PHE A 194 -16.98 -0.10 0.13
N ALA A 195 -15.94 -0.48 0.86
CA ALA A 195 -16.07 -1.35 2.03
C ALA A 195 -16.94 -0.73 3.14
N GLN A 196 -16.78 0.56 3.41
CA GLN A 196 -17.61 1.29 4.38
C GLN A 196 -19.09 1.28 3.96
N SER A 197 -19.38 1.47 2.67
CA SER A 197 -20.75 1.42 2.16
C SER A 197 -21.38 0.03 2.25
N LEU A 198 -20.59 -1.03 2.10
CA LEU A 198 -21.05 -2.42 2.14
C LEU A 198 -21.19 -2.95 3.57
N LEU A 199 -20.29 -2.56 4.47
CA LEU A 199 -20.21 -3.13 5.82
C LEU A 199 -20.80 -2.21 6.91
N GLY A 200 -20.96 -0.91 6.64
CA GLY A 200 -21.45 0.06 7.62
C GLY A 200 -20.47 0.33 8.78
N VAL A 201 -19.19 0.00 8.62
CA VAL A 201 -18.17 0.13 9.67
C VAL A 201 -17.28 1.36 9.49
N GLU A 202 -16.75 1.86 10.60
CA GLU A 202 -15.71 2.89 10.57
C GLU A 202 -14.37 2.27 10.12
N LEU A 203 -13.75 2.86 9.10
CA LEU A 203 -12.46 2.44 8.58
C LEU A 203 -11.40 3.51 8.83
N LYS A 204 -10.16 3.06 8.98
CA LYS A 204 -9.01 3.97 9.10
C LYS A 204 -8.58 4.52 7.74
N GLN A 205 -8.06 5.74 7.74
CA GLN A 205 -7.47 6.33 6.55
C GLN A 205 -6.18 5.58 6.14
N PRO A 206 -5.93 5.36 4.83
CA PRO A 206 -4.68 4.76 4.33
C PRO A 206 -3.43 5.60 4.57
N PHE A 207 -3.56 6.94 4.55
CA PHE A 207 -2.47 7.89 4.72
C PHE A 207 -2.84 8.93 5.77
N ASP A 208 -1.91 9.24 6.67
CA ASP A 208 -2.10 10.23 7.74
C ASP A 208 -1.12 11.41 7.60
N GLN A 209 -1.42 12.28 6.64
CA GLN A 209 -0.67 13.52 6.38
C GLN A 209 0.86 13.29 6.37
N PRO A 210 1.40 12.49 5.43
CA PRO A 210 2.82 12.12 5.40
C PRO A 210 3.78 13.32 5.29
N LEU A 211 3.33 14.43 4.72
CA LEU A 211 4.10 15.67 4.62
C LEU A 211 4.38 16.32 5.99
N LEU A 212 3.64 15.95 7.04
CA LEU A 212 3.82 16.46 8.40
C LEU A 212 4.79 15.61 9.25
N SER A 213 5.45 14.61 8.65
CA SER A 213 6.37 13.73 9.37
C SER A 213 7.59 14.49 9.89
N THR A 214 8.02 14.19 11.11
CA THR A 214 9.23 14.78 11.72
C THR A 214 10.42 13.83 11.75
N SER A 215 10.21 12.55 11.45
CA SER A 215 11.23 11.49 11.47
C SER A 215 10.88 10.40 10.46
N LEU A 216 11.87 9.62 10.02
CA LEU A 216 11.66 8.51 9.08
C LEU A 216 10.79 7.42 9.69
N ALA A 217 10.98 7.13 10.98
CA ALA A 217 10.12 6.20 11.72
C ALA A 217 8.65 6.68 11.78
N ASP A 218 8.42 7.99 11.91
CA ASP A 218 7.07 8.57 11.87
C ASP A 218 6.45 8.47 10.46
N TYR A 219 7.21 8.82 9.43
CA TYR A 219 6.80 8.73 8.03
C TYR A 219 6.37 7.30 7.66
N TRP A 220 7.29 6.33 7.76
CA TRP A 220 7.03 4.94 7.35
C TRP A 220 6.11 4.19 8.32
N GLY A 221 6.17 4.51 9.62
CA GLY A 221 5.49 3.73 10.66
C GLY A 221 4.06 4.18 10.99
N LYS A 222 3.71 5.44 10.71
CA LYS A 222 2.46 6.05 11.19
C LYS A 222 1.70 6.90 10.17
N ARG A 223 2.30 7.25 9.03
CA ARG A 223 1.70 8.23 8.11
C ARG A 223 1.64 7.77 6.66
N TRP A 224 2.62 7.01 6.20
CA TRP A 224 2.69 6.46 4.86
C TRP A 224 2.09 5.07 4.79
N ASN A 225 1.11 4.86 3.90
CA ASN A 225 0.48 3.58 3.56
C ASN A 225 0.29 2.65 4.77
N LEU A 226 -0.61 3.05 5.67
CA LEU A 226 -0.90 2.36 6.91
C LEU A 226 -1.39 0.92 6.71
N ILE A 227 -1.97 0.61 5.55
CA ILE A 227 -2.39 -0.75 5.19
C ILE A 227 -1.17 -1.65 5.05
N SER A 228 -0.19 -1.25 4.24
CA SER A 228 1.07 -1.99 4.07
C SER A 228 1.85 -2.05 5.39
N THR A 229 1.87 -0.96 6.15
CA THR A 229 2.57 -0.91 7.45
C THR A 229 1.95 -1.85 8.47
N ASP A 230 0.62 -1.86 8.62
CA ASP A 230 -0.05 -2.74 9.58
C ASP A 230 0.08 -4.21 9.17
N ILE A 231 -0.06 -4.54 7.88
CA ILE A 231 0.05 -5.94 7.44
C ILE A 231 1.48 -6.47 7.61
N LEU A 232 2.50 -5.70 7.24
CA LEU A 232 3.91 -6.06 7.43
C LEU A 232 4.29 -6.15 8.91
N ARG A 233 3.71 -5.28 9.75
CA ARG A 233 3.92 -5.33 11.20
C ARG A 233 3.44 -6.67 11.77
N LEU A 234 2.28 -7.14 11.30
CA LEU A 234 1.69 -8.40 11.76
C LEU A 234 2.40 -9.63 11.19
N THR A 235 2.76 -9.63 9.90
CA THR A 235 3.33 -10.81 9.23
C THR A 235 4.83 -10.95 9.37
N ILE A 236 5.57 -9.84 9.39
CA ILE A 236 7.05 -9.86 9.34
C ILE A 236 7.64 -9.35 10.64
N PHE A 237 7.35 -8.11 11.03
CA PHE A 237 8.00 -7.46 12.15
C PHE A 237 7.79 -8.23 13.47
N ARG A 238 6.53 -8.48 13.86
CA ARG A 238 6.21 -9.11 15.14
C ARG A 238 6.74 -10.53 15.26
N PRO A 239 6.56 -11.44 14.26
CA PRO A 239 7.10 -12.79 14.35
C PRO A 239 8.62 -12.81 14.44
N ILE A 240 9.31 -12.01 13.63
CA ILE A 240 10.79 -11.96 13.63
C ILE A 240 11.30 -11.37 14.95
N TYR A 241 10.74 -10.24 15.40
CA TYR A 241 11.11 -9.64 16.68
C TYR A 241 10.98 -10.66 17.82
N ARG A 242 9.81 -11.31 17.95
CA ARG A 242 9.55 -12.31 19.01
C ARG A 242 10.48 -13.51 18.94
N TYR A 243 10.87 -13.95 17.75
CA TYR A 243 11.79 -15.07 17.60
C TYR A 243 13.21 -14.68 18.00
N ILE A 244 13.70 -13.54 17.51
CA ILE A 244 15.07 -13.08 17.77
C ILE A 244 15.23 -12.59 19.21
N SER A 245 14.25 -11.90 19.78
CA SER A 245 14.31 -11.38 21.16
C SER A 245 14.37 -12.47 22.23
N ARG A 246 13.94 -13.70 21.90
CA ARG A 246 14.11 -14.87 22.79
C ARG A 246 15.54 -15.38 22.83
N LYS A 247 16.32 -15.15 21.76
CA LYS A 247 17.67 -15.68 21.58
C LYS A 247 18.76 -14.62 21.77
N PHE A 248 18.44 -13.36 21.52
CA PHE A 248 19.36 -12.23 21.47
C PHE A 248 18.78 -10.99 22.16
N ASN A 249 19.59 -9.95 22.31
CA ASN A 249 19.14 -8.70 22.93
C ASN A 249 18.02 -8.00 22.12
N SER A 250 17.18 -7.23 22.82
CA SER A 250 16.01 -6.54 22.24
C SER A 250 16.40 -5.54 21.15
N LYS A 251 17.56 -4.88 21.28
CA LYS A 251 18.08 -3.94 20.29
C LYS A 251 18.32 -4.62 18.94
N LEU A 252 19.07 -5.72 18.92
CA LEU A 252 19.33 -6.52 17.72
C LEU A 252 18.03 -7.08 17.14
N ALA A 253 17.14 -7.60 18.00
CA ALA A 253 15.84 -8.09 17.57
C ALA A 253 15.02 -7.01 16.84
N TYR A 254 15.04 -5.78 17.33
CA TYR A 254 14.37 -4.65 16.72
C TYR A 254 14.99 -4.27 15.37
N SER A 255 16.31 -4.14 15.30
CA SER A 255 17.03 -3.83 14.06
C SER A 255 16.79 -4.89 12.98
N VAL A 256 16.90 -6.17 13.33
CA VAL A 256 16.65 -7.28 12.39
C VAL A 256 15.19 -7.29 11.92
N ALA A 257 14.23 -7.05 12.82
CA ALA A 257 12.82 -7.00 12.46
C ALA A 257 12.49 -5.81 11.54
N ILE A 258 13.11 -4.63 11.76
CA ILE A 258 12.99 -3.48 10.83
C ILE A 258 13.56 -3.85 9.47
N MET A 259 14.82 -4.31 9.41
CA MET A 259 15.47 -4.62 8.14
C MET A 259 14.71 -5.67 7.34
N ALA A 260 14.22 -6.73 8.00
CA ALA A 260 13.40 -7.75 7.35
C ALA A 260 12.05 -7.19 6.85
N THR A 261 11.43 -6.28 7.60
CA THR A 261 10.18 -5.62 7.19
C THR A 261 10.36 -4.78 5.94
N PHE A 262 11.42 -3.96 5.90
CA PHE A 262 11.74 -3.14 4.74
C PHE A 262 12.18 -3.98 3.55
N PHE A 263 12.93 -5.07 3.78
CA PHE A 263 13.30 -6.01 2.72
C PHE A 263 12.06 -6.64 2.06
N VAL A 264 11.14 -7.19 2.85
CA VAL A 264 9.89 -7.77 2.32
C VAL A 264 9.05 -6.71 1.62
N SER A 265 8.97 -5.48 2.16
CA SER A 265 8.32 -4.36 1.46
C SER A 265 8.94 -4.11 0.09
N GLY A 266 10.27 -4.09 0.00
CA GLY A 266 11.01 -3.97 -1.26
C GLY A 266 10.64 -5.05 -2.26
N LEU A 267 10.71 -6.33 -1.85
CA LEU A 267 10.32 -7.46 -2.70
C LEU A 267 8.89 -7.37 -3.22
N MET A 268 7.95 -6.90 -2.39
CA MET A 268 6.57 -6.71 -2.82
C MET A 268 6.42 -5.60 -3.86
N HIS A 269 7.23 -4.55 -3.79
CA HIS A 269 7.26 -3.52 -4.84
C HIS A 269 7.91 -4.02 -6.12
N GLU A 270 8.95 -4.85 -6.05
CA GLU A 270 9.49 -5.52 -7.25
C GLU A 270 8.45 -6.44 -7.89
N LEU A 271 7.67 -7.17 -7.07
CA LEU A 271 6.60 -8.02 -7.56
C LEU A 271 5.54 -7.19 -8.29
N LEU A 272 5.12 -6.06 -7.71
CA LEU A 272 4.15 -5.15 -8.32
C LEU A 272 4.65 -4.57 -9.64
N ASP A 273 5.90 -4.11 -9.66
CA ASP A 273 6.56 -3.59 -10.85
C ASP A 273 6.64 -4.67 -11.95
N TYR A 274 7.09 -5.88 -11.62
CA TYR A 274 7.17 -6.99 -12.55
C TYR A 274 5.81 -7.38 -13.16
N HIS A 275 4.73 -7.33 -12.37
CA HIS A 275 3.39 -7.63 -12.87
C HIS A 275 2.89 -6.63 -13.92
N ILE A 276 3.30 -5.37 -13.81
CA ILE A 276 2.88 -4.33 -14.74
C ILE A 276 3.76 -4.30 -15.97
N PHE A 277 5.07 -4.21 -15.76
CA PHE A 277 5.98 -3.94 -16.86
C PHE A 277 6.46 -5.22 -17.54
N ARG A 278 6.32 -6.39 -16.90
CA ARG A 278 6.75 -7.71 -17.43
C ARG A 278 8.22 -7.76 -17.82
N THR A 279 9.03 -6.91 -17.19
CA THR A 279 10.47 -6.82 -17.36
C THR A 279 11.15 -7.13 -16.04
N VAL A 280 12.30 -7.78 -16.10
CA VAL A 280 13.12 -8.03 -14.90
C VAL A 280 13.46 -6.69 -14.25
N SER A 281 13.25 -6.60 -12.94
CA SER A 281 13.58 -5.40 -12.17
C SER A 281 15.08 -5.29 -11.91
N ASN A 282 15.57 -4.05 -11.82
CA ASN A 282 16.94 -3.74 -11.40
C ASN A 282 17.12 -3.74 -9.87
N TRP A 283 16.12 -4.20 -9.12
CA TRP A 283 16.09 -4.21 -7.66
C TRP A 283 16.07 -2.82 -7.02
N GLY A 284 15.70 -1.79 -7.78
CA GLY A 284 15.71 -0.40 -7.35
C GLY A 284 14.82 -0.14 -6.13
N TYR A 285 13.63 -0.76 -6.08
CA TYR A 285 12.75 -0.65 -4.93
C TYR A 285 13.34 -1.34 -3.69
N THR A 286 13.94 -2.51 -3.87
CA THR A 286 14.57 -3.28 -2.79
C THR A 286 15.72 -2.50 -2.16
N TYR A 287 16.59 -1.91 -2.97
CA TYR A 287 17.65 -1.03 -2.47
C TYR A 287 17.09 0.20 -1.76
N PHE A 288 16.07 0.84 -2.34
CA PHE A 288 15.40 1.97 -1.71
C PHE A 288 14.87 1.63 -0.32
N PHE A 289 14.08 0.56 -0.18
CA PHE A 289 13.52 0.19 1.12
C PHE A 289 14.60 -0.29 2.10
N LEU A 290 15.60 -1.06 1.68
CA LEU A 290 16.69 -1.46 2.57
C LEU A 290 17.47 -0.26 3.11
N MET A 291 17.77 0.72 2.26
CA MET A 291 18.44 1.96 2.67
C MET A 291 17.59 2.72 3.69
N HIS A 292 16.29 2.89 3.42
CA HIS A 292 15.37 3.55 4.36
C HIS A 292 15.22 2.78 5.68
N GLY A 293 15.19 1.45 5.64
CA GLY A 293 15.17 0.60 6.83
C GLY A 293 16.42 0.80 7.69
N LEU A 294 17.60 0.88 7.07
CA LEU A 294 18.85 1.18 7.75
C LEU A 294 18.82 2.58 8.37
N CYS A 295 18.33 3.58 7.63
CA CYS A 295 18.17 4.94 8.15
C CYS A 295 17.22 4.99 9.36
N VAL A 296 16.13 4.22 9.37
CA VAL A 296 15.22 4.12 10.53
C VAL A 296 15.90 3.47 11.74
N VAL A 297 16.73 2.44 11.53
CA VAL A 297 17.52 1.83 12.61
C VAL A 297 18.52 2.84 13.20
N ILE A 298 19.25 3.54 12.33
CA ILE A 298 20.21 4.58 12.74
C ILE A 298 19.49 5.73 13.47
N GLU A 299 18.35 6.19 12.96
CA GLU A 299 17.52 7.21 13.59
C GLU A 299 17.13 6.79 15.01
N GLY A 300 16.65 5.55 15.18
CA GLY A 300 16.32 5.00 16.50
C GLY A 300 17.52 4.99 17.44
N ASP A 301 18.70 4.58 16.97
CA ASP A 301 19.93 4.58 17.78
C ASP A 301 20.36 6.00 18.20
N LEU A 302 20.24 6.97 17.31
CA LEU A 302 20.55 8.38 17.59
C LEU A 302 19.58 8.95 18.62
N ILE A 303 18.27 8.70 18.47
CA ILE A 303 17.25 9.13 19.44
C ILE A 303 17.53 8.53 20.82
N ASN A 304 17.85 7.23 20.90
CA ASN A 304 18.17 6.58 22.17
C ASN A 304 19.45 7.13 22.82
N LYS A 305 20.43 7.58 22.01
CA LYS A 305 21.70 8.13 22.51
C LYS A 305 21.59 9.59 22.94
N PHE A 306 20.88 10.42 22.18
CA PHE A 306 20.81 11.87 22.38
C PHE A 306 19.54 12.35 23.08
N GLY A 307 18.55 11.47 23.27
CA GLY A 307 17.30 11.75 23.98
C GLY A 307 16.50 12.89 23.36
N SER A 308 15.83 13.68 24.21
CA SER A 308 14.98 14.80 23.81
C SER A 308 15.71 15.89 23.01
N ARG A 309 17.05 15.95 23.05
CA ARG A 309 17.87 16.91 22.29
C ARG A 309 17.88 16.66 20.77
N TRP A 310 17.41 15.50 20.32
CA TRP A 310 17.38 15.12 18.90
C TRP A 310 16.15 15.66 18.12
N HIS A 311 15.32 16.53 18.73
CA HIS A 311 14.11 17.02 18.07
C HIS A 311 14.36 18.32 17.27
N LEU A 312 14.30 18.21 15.95
CA LEU A 312 14.21 19.36 15.06
C LEU A 312 12.75 19.89 15.01
N PRO A 313 12.54 21.21 14.93
CA PRO A 313 11.21 21.77 14.69
C PRO A 313 10.59 21.18 13.42
N GLN A 314 9.29 20.86 13.46
CA GLN A 314 8.59 20.21 12.35
C GLN A 314 8.71 20.96 11.02
N VAL A 315 8.72 22.30 11.07
CA VAL A 315 8.85 23.18 9.90
C VAL A 315 10.18 22.96 9.17
N ILE A 316 11.22 22.48 9.86
CA ILE A 316 12.54 22.19 9.30
C ILE A 316 12.66 20.70 8.98
N ALA A 317 12.28 19.84 9.93
CA ALA A 317 12.40 18.39 9.78
C ALA A 317 11.56 17.83 8.62
N GLY A 318 10.34 18.34 8.45
CA GLY A 318 9.41 17.88 7.41
C GLY A 318 9.95 18.05 5.99
N PRO A 319 10.30 19.28 5.57
CA PRO A 319 10.87 19.50 4.24
C PRO A 319 12.15 18.71 3.99
N ILE A 320 13.06 18.62 4.96
CA ILE A 320 14.29 17.84 4.85
C ILE A 320 13.97 16.36 4.62
N LEU A 321 13.02 15.81 5.37
CA LEU A 321 12.61 14.42 5.24
C LEU A 321 11.98 14.14 3.88
N ILE A 322 11.07 15.00 3.42
CA ILE A 322 10.42 14.84 2.12
C ILE A 322 11.44 14.95 1.00
N LEU A 323 12.36 15.92 1.06
CA LEU A 323 13.47 16.01 0.11
C LEU A 323 14.32 14.75 0.12
N PHE A 324 14.69 14.22 1.30
CA PHE A 324 15.46 12.98 1.42
C PHE A 324 14.74 11.77 0.81
N VAL A 325 13.47 11.56 1.14
CA VAL A 325 12.65 10.46 0.58
C VAL A 325 12.51 10.62 -0.93
N SER A 326 12.22 11.82 -1.41
CA SER A 326 12.08 12.09 -2.84
C SER A 326 13.39 11.90 -3.59
N SER A 327 14.49 12.51 -3.15
CA SER A 327 15.79 12.39 -3.83
C SER A 327 16.29 10.95 -3.88
N THR A 328 16.09 10.17 -2.82
CA THR A 328 16.48 8.75 -2.80
C THR A 328 15.62 7.88 -3.70
N PHE A 329 14.32 8.17 -3.82
CA PHE A 329 13.45 7.52 -4.79
C PHE A 329 13.85 7.86 -6.24
N ILE A 330 14.16 9.13 -6.50
CA ILE A 330 14.62 9.59 -7.82
C ILE A 330 15.92 8.88 -8.21
N TRP A 331 16.84 8.75 -7.26
CA TRP A 331 18.12 8.09 -7.51
C TRP A 331 17.97 6.59 -7.77
N LEU A 332 17.19 5.87 -6.96
CA LEU A 332 17.18 4.40 -6.97
C LEU A 332 16.07 3.77 -7.82
N VAL A 333 14.96 4.49 -8.06
CA VAL A 333 13.76 3.91 -8.70
C VAL A 333 13.37 4.63 -9.99
N ASN A 334 13.48 5.97 -10.03
CA ASN A 334 12.93 6.74 -11.15
C ASN A 334 13.55 6.39 -12.51
N GLY A 335 14.86 6.12 -12.56
CA GLY A 335 15.53 5.75 -13.81
C GLY A 335 14.90 4.53 -14.49
N GLU A 336 14.48 3.55 -13.69
CA GLU A 336 13.81 2.34 -14.17
C GLU A 336 12.38 2.63 -14.66
N LEU A 337 11.62 3.46 -13.93
CA LEU A 337 10.26 3.86 -14.34
C LEU A 337 10.25 4.63 -15.67
N MET A 338 11.25 5.49 -15.88
CA MET A 338 11.37 6.27 -17.12
C MET A 338 11.79 5.39 -18.31
N GLN A 339 12.70 4.43 -18.13
CA GLN A 339 13.06 3.46 -19.18
C GLN A 339 11.85 2.65 -19.64
N LYS A 340 10.91 2.35 -18.74
CA LYS A 340 9.69 1.60 -19.02
C LYS A 340 8.57 2.45 -19.62
N ASN A 341 8.80 3.75 -19.87
CA ASN A 341 7.81 4.70 -20.40
C ASN A 341 6.46 4.64 -19.65
N MET A 342 6.52 4.59 -18.32
CA MET A 342 5.33 4.49 -17.46
C MET A 342 4.30 5.58 -17.78
N ASP A 343 4.75 6.80 -18.04
CA ASP A 343 3.90 7.93 -18.37
C ASP A 343 3.09 7.71 -19.66
N ALA A 344 3.72 7.16 -20.70
CA ALA A 344 3.05 6.81 -21.95
C ALA A 344 1.99 5.71 -21.75
N ILE A 345 2.30 4.69 -20.95
CA ILE A 345 1.35 3.61 -20.61
C ILE A 345 0.12 4.20 -19.90
N VAL A 346 0.35 5.05 -18.90
CA VAL A 346 -0.72 5.71 -18.14
C VAL A 346 -1.60 6.56 -19.06
N VAL A 347 -1.01 7.40 -19.92
CA VAL A 347 -1.76 8.26 -20.84
C VAL A 347 -2.57 7.46 -21.85
N LYS A 348 -1.99 6.39 -22.41
CA LYS A 348 -2.69 5.47 -23.31
C LYS A 348 -3.92 4.85 -22.64
N GLU A 349 -3.80 4.45 -21.37
CA GLU A 349 -4.94 3.91 -20.62
C GLU A 349 -6.03 4.96 -20.38
N TYR A 350 -5.66 6.21 -20.05
CA TYR A 350 -6.65 7.31 -19.92
C TYR A 350 -7.39 7.54 -21.23
N MET A 351 -6.69 7.58 -22.36
CA MET A 351 -7.31 7.76 -23.67
C MET A 351 -8.28 6.63 -23.97
N ALA A 352 -7.85 5.38 -23.78
CA ALA A 352 -8.69 4.21 -23.98
C ALA A 352 -9.94 4.23 -23.07
N ALA A 353 -9.81 4.71 -21.83
CA ALA A 353 -10.92 4.87 -20.91
C ALA A 353 -11.89 5.98 -21.36
N ILE A 354 -11.38 7.12 -21.85
CA ILE A 354 -12.21 8.21 -22.37
C ILE A 354 -12.94 7.77 -23.64
N GLU A 355 -12.26 7.12 -24.57
CA GLU A 355 -12.89 6.56 -25.78
C GLU A 355 -13.99 5.57 -25.44
N PHE A 356 -13.73 4.66 -24.49
CA PHE A 356 -14.72 3.70 -24.00
C PHE A 356 -15.92 4.40 -23.33
N LEU A 357 -15.72 5.47 -22.56
CA LEU A 357 -16.85 6.20 -21.97
C LEU A 357 -17.66 6.95 -23.03
N MET A 358 -16.98 7.53 -24.01
CA MET A 358 -17.62 8.31 -25.08
C MET A 358 -18.38 7.42 -26.07
N SER A 359 -17.98 6.15 -26.26
CA SER A 359 -18.75 5.17 -27.04
C SER A 359 -20.11 4.88 -26.43
N PHE A 360 -20.21 4.74 -25.11
CA PHE A 360 -21.51 4.59 -24.43
C PHE A 360 -22.43 5.79 -24.59
N VAL A 361 -21.86 6.99 -24.77
CA VAL A 361 -22.62 8.25 -24.91
C VAL A 361 -22.86 8.60 -26.39
N GLY A 362 -22.30 7.83 -27.34
CA GLY A 362 -22.47 8.06 -28.78
C GLY A 362 -21.66 9.21 -29.36
N LEU A 363 -20.55 9.62 -28.72
CA LEU A 363 -19.72 10.77 -29.10
C LEU A 363 -18.35 10.40 -29.71
N GLU A 364 -18.19 9.17 -30.17
CA GLU A 364 -16.90 8.59 -30.62
C GLU A 364 -16.17 9.42 -31.68
N GLY A 365 -16.91 10.02 -32.62
CA GLY A 365 -16.34 10.72 -33.79
C GLY A 365 -15.46 11.93 -33.49
N ASN A 366 -15.60 12.54 -32.30
CA ASN A 366 -14.89 13.78 -31.95
C ASN A 366 -13.60 13.55 -31.12
N VAL A 367 -13.44 12.36 -30.54
CA VAL A 367 -12.43 12.10 -29.49
C VAL A 367 -11.06 11.77 -30.09
N LYS A 368 -11.03 10.83 -31.03
CA LYS A 368 -9.80 10.38 -31.67
C LYS A 368 -9.06 11.49 -32.44
N PRO A 369 -9.75 12.37 -33.20
CA PRO A 369 -9.11 13.52 -33.84
C PRO A 369 -8.58 14.55 -32.84
N MET A 370 -9.24 14.74 -31.70
CA MET A 370 -8.79 15.63 -30.64
C MET A 370 -7.49 15.13 -30.01
N PHE A 371 -7.41 13.84 -29.68
CA PHE A 371 -6.19 13.24 -29.14
C PHE A 371 -5.03 13.25 -30.14
N ASN A 372 -5.29 12.94 -31.41
CA ASN A 372 -4.25 13.02 -32.45
C ASN A 372 -3.65 14.42 -32.61
N ARG A 373 -4.44 15.49 -32.39
CA ARG A 373 -3.92 16.88 -32.44
C ARG A 373 -3.00 17.21 -31.26
N VAL A 374 -3.27 16.65 -30.09
CA VAL A 374 -2.55 17.00 -28.84
C VAL A 374 -1.33 16.10 -28.63
N PHE A 375 -1.44 14.82 -28.98
CA PHE A 375 -0.45 13.80 -28.68
C PHE A 375 0.22 13.20 -29.93
N GLY A 376 -0.11 13.71 -31.13
CA GLY A 376 0.38 13.20 -32.40
C GLY A 376 -0.16 11.80 -32.74
N ASN A 377 0.56 11.08 -33.61
CA ASN A 377 0.28 9.66 -33.92
C ASN A 377 0.98 8.69 -32.94
N SER A 378 1.62 9.21 -31.90
CA SER A 378 2.54 8.48 -31.02
C SER A 378 1.89 7.98 -29.72
N TRP A 379 0.63 7.53 -29.77
CA TRP A 379 -0.08 6.94 -28.63
C TRP A 379 -0.63 5.54 -28.91
#